data_AF-A0A0F9SIR9-F1
#
_entry.id   AF-A0A0F9SIR9-F1
#
_cell.length_a   1.000
_cell.length_b   1.000
_cell.length_c   1.000
_cell.angle_alpha   90.00
_cell.angle_beta   90.00
_cell.angle_gamma   90.00
#
_symmetry.space_group_name_H-M   'P 1'
#
loop_
_entity.id
_entity.type
_entity.pdbx_description
1 polymer ?
#
loop_
_entity_poly.entity_id
_entity_poly.type
_entity_poly.pdbx_seq_one_letter_code
_entity_poly.pdbx_strand_id
1 'polypeptide(L)' 'MFKYLTVFCRFTPTDTLSISQNGETKGVINSINIGRKLGCLTIAITNYMASNLAKISDISLHLQCSIENSVL' A
#
# COMPACT_ATOMS: atom_id res chain seq x y z
N MET A 1 7.68 -17.74 -13.94
CA MET A 1 8.53 -18.00 -12.77
C MET A 1 8.89 -16.65 -12.16
N PHE A 2 8.18 -16.22 -11.11
CA PHE A 2 8.52 -14.97 -10.43
C PHE A 2 9.67 -15.24 -9.46
N LYS A 3 10.86 -14.72 -9.80
CA LYS A 3 12.00 -14.61 -8.89
C LYS A 3 11.64 -13.55 -7.85
N TYR A 4 11.87 -13.86 -6.57
CA TYR A 4 11.58 -12.98 -5.44
C TYR A 4 11.99 -11.53 -5.72
N LEU A 5 11.06 -10.58 -5.57
CA LEU A 5 11.33 -9.15 -5.61
C LEU A 5 11.64 -8.70 -4.18
N THR A 6 12.90 -8.41 -3.90
CA THR A 6 13.32 -7.83 -2.62
C THR A 6 13.40 -6.32 -2.76
N VAL A 7 12.54 -5.59 -2.04
CA VAL A 7 12.57 -4.14 -1.96
C VAL A 7 13.13 -3.73 -0.61
N PHE A 8 14.23 -2.98 -0.59
CA PHE A 8 14.74 -2.34 0.61
C PHE A 8 14.21 -0.90 0.67
N CYS A 9 13.29 -0.65 1.58
CA CYS A 9 12.88 0.71 1.95
C CYS A 9 13.48 1.05 3.32
N ARG A 10 14.26 2.13 3.38
CA ARG A 10 14.70 2.70 4.66
C ARG A 10 13.59 3.61 5.15
N PHE A 11 12.76 3.09 6.04
CA PHE A 11 11.73 3.87 6.72
C PHE A 11 12.40 4.73 7.80
N THR A 12 12.11 6.02 7.77
CA THR A 12 12.25 6.90 8.94
C THR A 12 11.10 6.61 9.91
N PRO A 13 11.20 6.99 11.21
CA PRO A 13 10.13 6.75 12.18
C PRO A 13 8.77 7.34 11.80
N THR A 14 8.75 8.25 10.84
CA THR A 14 7.54 8.89 10.33
C THR A 14 6.90 8.09 9.19
N ASP A 15 7.64 7.33 8.39
CA ASP A 15 7.12 6.78 7.15
C ASP A 15 6.04 5.70 7.36
N THR A 16 5.10 5.61 6.41
CA THR A 16 3.97 4.66 6.51
C THR A 16 3.94 3.71 5.33
N LEU A 17 3.77 2.42 5.62
CA LEU A 17 3.53 1.37 4.64
C LEU A 17 2.14 0.79 4.87
N SER A 18 1.32 0.76 3.82
CA SER A 18 -0.03 0.22 3.87
C SER A 18 -0.25 -0.82 2.80
N ILE A 19 -0.86 -1.93 3.18
CA ILE A 19 -1.13 -3.06 2.29
C ILE A 19 -2.62 -3.35 2.30
N SER A 20 -3.25 -3.33 1.13
CA SER A 20 -4.64 -3.74 0.94
C SER A 20 -4.82 -4.22 -0.49
N GLN A 21 -5.29 -5.47 -0.65
CA GLN A 21 -5.45 -6.06 -1.98
C GLN A 21 -6.42 -5.23 -2.84
N ASN A 22 -7.61 -4.89 -2.31
CA ASN A 22 -8.58 -4.04 -3.01
C ASN A 22 -8.26 -2.53 -2.98
N GLY A 23 -7.46 -2.07 -2.01
CA GLY A 23 -7.12 -0.65 -1.85
C GLY A 23 -8.26 0.24 -1.36
N GLU A 24 -9.33 -0.36 -0.83
CA GLU A 24 -10.56 0.32 -0.39
C GLU A 24 -10.84 0.14 1.12
N THR A 25 -9.98 -0.57 1.84
CA THR A 25 -10.12 -0.80 3.27
C THR A 25 -10.05 0.52 4.05
N LYS A 26 -11.19 0.97 4.60
CA LYS A 26 -11.31 2.28 5.30
C LYS A 26 -10.26 2.53 6.38
N GLY A 27 -9.95 1.53 7.21
CA GLY A 27 -8.94 1.65 8.26
C GLY A 27 -7.54 1.92 7.69
N VAL A 28 -7.18 1.23 6.61
CA VAL A 28 -5.90 1.39 5.91
C VAL A 28 -5.80 2.78 5.27
N ILE A 29 -6.87 3.21 4.59
CA ILE A 29 -6.98 4.55 4.00
C ILE A 29 -6.83 5.64 5.06
N ASN A 30 -7.46 5.47 6.22
CA ASN A 30 -7.37 6.45 7.30
C ASN A 30 -5.95 6.54 7.86
N SER A 31 -5.27 5.41 8.04
CA SER A 31 -3.87 5.37 8.50
C SER A 31 -2.91 6.10 7.55
N ILE A 32 -3.03 5.91 6.22
CA ILE A 32 -2.23 6.71 5.27
C ILE A 32 -2.55 8.19 5.38
N ASN A 33 -3.83 8.57 5.46
CA ASN A 33 -4.20 9.97 5.55
C ASN A 33 -3.63 10.65 6.81
N ILE A 34 -3.55 9.93 7.94
CA ILE A 34 -2.89 10.43 9.15
C ILE A 34 -1.39 10.60 8.90
N GLY A 35 -0.71 9.60 8.35
CA GLY A 35 0.72 9.70 8.02
C GLY A 35 1.03 10.88 7.09
N ARG A 36 0.27 11.01 6.00
CA ARG A 36 0.39 12.12 5.05
C ARG A 36 0.22 13.49 5.73
N LYS A 37 -0.76 13.64 6.63
CA LYS A 37 -0.98 14.87 7.41
C LYS A 37 0.20 15.21 8.33
N LEU A 38 0.95 14.21 8.78
CA LEU A 38 2.13 14.36 9.61
C LEU A 38 3.42 14.59 8.80
N GLY A 39 3.33 14.65 7.47
CA GLY A 39 4.48 14.86 6.58
C GLY A 39 5.28 13.60 6.27
N CYS A 40 4.72 12.42 6.54
CA CYS A 40 5.38 11.14 6.32
C CYS A 40 5.42 10.78 4.84
N LEU A 41 6.47 10.07 4.40
CA LEU A 41 6.41 9.37 3.11
C LEU A 41 5.40 8.23 3.22
N THR A 42 4.48 8.15 2.26
CA THR A 42 3.39 7.17 2.26
C THR A 42 3.54 6.19 1.11
N ILE A 43 3.60 4.90 1.44
CA ILE A 43 3.76 3.81 0.48
C ILE A 43 2.55 2.90 0.55
N ALA A 44 1.91 2.67 -0.59
CA ALA A 44 0.83 1.70 -0.75
C ALA A 44 1.29 0.47 -1.52
N ILE A 45 0.83 -0.69 -1.08
CA ILE A 45 0.90 -1.94 -1.84
C ILE A 45 -0.54 -2.39 -2.08
N THR A 46 -0.94 -2.48 -3.35
CA THR A 46 -2.31 -2.85 -3.73
C THR A 46 -2.36 -3.56 -5.06
N ASN A 47 -3.45 -4.27 -5.30
CA ASN A 47 -3.70 -4.94 -6.56
C ASN A 47 -4.45 -4.05 -7.56
N TYR A 48 -5.01 -2.92 -7.12
CA TYR A 48 -5.79 -2.03 -7.98
C TYR A 48 -5.15 -0.65 -8.01
N MET A 49 -4.49 -0.33 -9.13
CA MET A 49 -3.83 0.97 -9.35
C MET A 49 -4.77 2.18 -9.28
N ALA A 50 -6.06 1.98 -9.57
CA ALA A 50 -7.07 3.04 -9.52
C ALA A 50 -7.77 3.15 -8.14
N SER A 51 -7.37 2.34 -7.16
CA SER A 51 -7.95 2.35 -5.81
C SER A 51 -7.69 3.66 -5.07
N ASN A 52 -8.51 3.91 -4.06
CA ASN A 52 -8.31 5.06 -3.19
C ASN A 52 -6.94 5.02 -2.50
N LEU A 53 -6.48 3.84 -2.05
CA LEU A 53 -5.17 3.69 -1.43
C LEU A 53 -4.01 4.09 -2.36
N ALA A 54 -4.06 3.69 -3.64
CA ALA A 54 -3.05 4.05 -4.63
C ALA A 54 -3.03 5.55 -4.93
N LYS A 55 -4.20 6.20 -4.96
CA LYS A 55 -4.31 7.63 -5.27
C LYS A 55 -3.77 8.56 -4.18
N ILE A 56 -3.90 8.15 -2.92
CA ILE A 56 -3.53 8.99 -1.77
C ILE A 56 -2.09 8.78 -1.29
N SER A 57 -1.41 7.74 -1.79
CA SER A 57 -0.03 7.42 -1.44
C SER A 57 0.97 8.12 -2.36
N ASP A 58 2.15 8.43 -1.84
CA ASP A 58 3.23 9.03 -2.64
C ASP A 58 3.87 7.99 -3.58
N ILE A 59 3.94 6.74 -3.12
CA ILE A 59 4.42 5.59 -3.90
C ILE A 59 3.37 4.49 -3.86
N SER A 60 3.00 3.95 -5.03
CA SER A 60 2.13 2.78 -5.13
C SER A 60 2.85 1.62 -5.81
N LEU A 61 2.86 0.46 -5.16
CA LEU A 61 3.40 -0.79 -5.67
C LEU A 61 2.25 -1.72 -6.06
N HIS A 62 2.26 -2.14 -7.31
CA HIS A 62 1.22 -3.00 -7.88
C HIS A 62 1.56 -4.48 -7.71
N LEU A 63 0.69 -5.25 -7.05
CA LEU A 63 0.93 -6.67 -6.78
C LEU A 63 0.66 -7.60 -7.98
N GLN A 64 -0.16 -7.18 -8.96
CA GLN A 64 -0.63 -8.03 -10.08
C GLN A 64 -1.08 -9.44 -9.63
N CYS A 65 -1.59 -9.55 -8.42
CA CYS A 65 -2.23 -10.75 -7.93
C CYS A 65 -3.55 -10.97 -8.69
N SER A 66 -3.93 -12.24 -8.83
CA SER A 66 -5.25 -12.59 -9.36
C SER A 66 -6.36 -12.24 -8.34
N ILE A 67 -7.58 -12.72 -8.59
CA ILE A 67 -8.72 -12.57 -7.66
C ILE A 67 -8.31 -12.91 -6.22
N GLU A 68 -8.85 -12.12 -5.30
CA GLU A 68 -8.71 -12.33 -3.86
C GLU A 68 -9.29 -13.69 -3.48
N ASN A 69 -8.42 -14.59 -3.04
CA ASN A 69 -8.82 -15.89 -2.51
C ASN A 69 -8.72 -15.83 -0.99
N SER A 70 -9.87 -15.84 -0.32
CA SER A 70 -9.91 -16.01 1.12
C SER A 70 -9.59 -17.47 1.46
N VAL A 71 -8.42 -17.72 2.04
CA VAL A 71 -8.14 -18.99 2.71
C VAL A 71 -8.73 -18.90 4.13
N LEU A 72 -9.85 -19.59 4.32
CA LEU A 72 -10.40 -19.90 5.65
C LEU A 72 -9.56 -20.97 6.34
#